data_AF-A0AAU7VKN3-F1
#
_entry.id   AF-A0AAU7VKN3-F1
#
_cell.length_a   1.000
_cell.length_b   1.000
_cell.length_c   1.000
_cell.angle_alpha   90.00
_cell.angle_beta   90.00
_cell.angle_gamma   90.00
#
_symmetry.space_group_name_H-M   'P 1'
#
loop_
_entity.id
_entity.type
_entity.pdbx_description
1 polymer ?
#
loop_
_entity_poly.entity_id
_entity_poly.type
_entity_poly.pdbx_seq_one_letter_code
_entity_poly.pdbx_strand_id
1 'polypeptide(L)'
;MNGTKYLQLDYRLIKGTAKYFLLFPAVFIFLLFRESSVFAVGYLYFILVFIAQTPFDAEVNKKGQTLFVILPAKVKDMVLGRYLYLSSILGLVWVLAAGAVLYLKGNGLITPPETLIVIFTGAVASIICFIQYPLFYKFGLEKAKIVLFTMPAMITFMLPMLTERMLTDGGAVLLSKYLTDNKVVFATLVIVVVLLSGILSYHLSCKVCKEREI
;
A
#
# COMPACT_ATOMS: atom_id res chain seq x y z
N MET A 1 -7.75 25.27 -1.21
CA MET A 1 -7.10 23.96 -1.01
C MET A 1 -5.98 23.83 -2.01
N ASN A 2 -4.72 23.94 -1.56
CA ASN A 2 -3.56 23.77 -2.46
C ASN A 2 -3.10 22.31 -2.56
N GLY A 3 -3.62 21.39 -1.73
CA GLY A 3 -3.26 19.96 -1.75
C GLY A 3 -3.49 19.24 -3.08
N THR A 4 -4.52 19.63 -3.86
CA THR A 4 -4.77 19.06 -5.19
C THR A 4 -3.68 19.41 -6.20
N LYS A 5 -3.06 20.59 -6.07
CA LYS A 5 -1.92 21.00 -6.91
C LYS A 5 -0.69 20.16 -6.61
N TYR A 6 -0.46 19.80 -5.34
CA TYR A 6 0.60 18.88 -4.95
C TYR A 6 0.37 17.48 -5.48
N LEU A 7 -0.86 16.97 -5.45
CA LEU A 7 -1.19 15.69 -6.08
C LEU A 7 -0.90 15.69 -7.58
N GLN A 8 -1.28 16.75 -8.31
CA GLN A 8 -0.97 16.87 -9.74
C GLN A 8 0.53 16.93 -10.01
N LEU A 9 1.29 17.57 -9.13
CA LEU A 9 2.75 17.62 -9.19
C LEU A 9 3.34 16.21 -9.02
N ASP A 10 2.90 15.45 -8.02
CA ASP A 10 3.37 14.09 -7.75
C ASP A 10 3.12 13.18 -8.97
N TYR A 11 1.91 13.19 -9.54
CA TYR A 11 1.61 12.44 -10.77
C TYR A 11 2.48 12.84 -11.96
N ARG A 12 2.74 14.14 -12.13
CA ARG A 12 3.59 14.64 -13.22
C ARG A 12 5.05 14.21 -13.05
N LEU A 13 5.53 14.18 -11.81
CA LEU A 13 6.88 13.73 -11.47
C LEU A 13 7.05 12.24 -11.77
N ILE A 14 6.03 11.43 -11.47
CA ILE A 14 6.02 9.97 -11.67
C ILE A 14 5.86 9.59 -13.14
N LYS A 15 5.21 10.42 -13.98
CA LYS A 15 5.05 10.13 -15.41
C LYS A 15 6.39 9.84 -16.11
N GLY A 16 7.50 10.43 -15.65
CA GLY A 16 8.85 10.17 -16.17
C GLY A 16 9.42 8.79 -15.81
N THR A 17 8.98 8.19 -14.71
CA THR A 17 9.40 6.86 -14.23
C THR A 17 8.34 5.77 -14.47
N ALA A 18 7.15 6.14 -14.96
CA ALA A 18 6.03 5.23 -15.17
C ALA A 18 6.34 4.04 -16.08
N LYS A 19 7.27 4.20 -17.03
CA LYS A 19 7.71 3.12 -17.93
C LYS A 19 8.30 1.91 -17.19
N TYR A 20 8.89 2.12 -16.01
CA TYR A 20 9.47 1.03 -15.20
C TYR A 20 8.39 0.22 -14.48
N PHE A 21 7.19 0.76 -14.30
CA PHE A 21 6.04 0.06 -13.71
C PHE A 21 5.34 -0.89 -14.68
N LEU A 22 5.69 -0.88 -15.96
CA LEU A 22 5.13 -1.81 -16.96
C LEU A 22 5.47 -3.28 -16.68
N LEU A 23 6.56 -3.55 -15.95
CA LEU A 23 6.97 -4.91 -15.60
C LEU A 23 6.04 -5.55 -14.55
N PHE A 24 5.44 -4.76 -13.67
CA PHE A 24 4.56 -5.24 -12.61
C PHE A 24 3.33 -6.02 -13.08
N PRO A 25 2.51 -5.52 -14.04
CA PRO A 25 1.40 -6.31 -14.56
C PRO A 25 1.85 -7.58 -15.29
N ALA A 26 3.01 -7.57 -15.96
CA ALA A 26 3.55 -8.76 -16.63
C ALA A 26 3.90 -9.86 -15.61
N VAL A 27 4.56 -9.51 -14.50
CA VAL A 27 4.86 -10.46 -13.42
C VAL A 27 3.59 -10.94 -12.74
N PHE A 28 2.61 -10.07 -12.50
CA PHE A 28 1.32 -10.47 -11.94
C PHE A 28 0.61 -11.52 -12.79
N ILE A 29 0.53 -11.31 -14.10
CA ILE A 29 -0.06 -12.27 -15.04
C ILE A 29 0.72 -13.60 -15.00
N PHE A 30 2.05 -13.54 -15.01
CA PHE A 30 2.87 -14.74 -14.92
C PHE A 30 2.62 -15.53 -13.62
N LEU A 31 2.52 -14.86 -12.47
CA LEU A 31 2.23 -15.49 -11.18
C LEU A 31 0.84 -16.13 -11.15
N LEU A 32 -0.17 -15.53 -11.77
CA LEU A 32 -1.51 -16.12 -11.88
C LEU A 32 -1.51 -17.48 -12.61
N PHE A 33 -0.58 -17.71 -13.54
CA PHE A 33 -0.50 -18.98 -14.28
C PHE A 33 0.41 -20.02 -13.63
N ARG A 34 1.40 -19.60 -12.83
CA ARG A 34 2.46 -20.48 -12.31
C ARG A 34 2.33 -20.82 -10.84
N GLU A 35 1.80 -19.90 -10.04
CA GLU A 35 1.79 -19.97 -8.57
C GLU A 35 0.36 -20.00 -8.02
N SER A 36 0.23 -20.08 -6.69
CA SER A 36 -1.05 -19.97 -6.00
C SER A 36 -1.77 -18.65 -6.36
N SER A 37 -3.08 -18.74 -6.61
CA SER A 37 -3.98 -17.59 -6.80
C SER A 37 -3.82 -16.55 -5.69
N VAL A 38 -3.62 -17.01 -4.45
CA VAL A 38 -3.43 -16.15 -3.26
C VAL A 38 -2.12 -15.36 -3.36
N PHE A 39 -1.05 -16.02 -3.77
CA PHE A 39 0.25 -15.40 -3.94
C PHE A 39 0.24 -14.35 -5.05
N ALA A 40 -0.39 -14.67 -6.19
CA ALA A 40 -0.52 -13.74 -7.30
C ALA A 40 -1.28 -12.46 -6.90
N VAL A 41 -2.41 -12.57 -6.18
CA VAL A 41 -3.12 -11.38 -5.68
C VAL A 41 -2.32 -10.66 -4.59
N GLY A 42 -1.65 -11.40 -3.72
CA GLY A 42 -0.72 -10.84 -2.72
C GLY A 42 0.38 -9.97 -3.33
N TYR A 43 0.86 -10.33 -4.52
CA TYR A 43 1.85 -9.56 -5.26
C TYR A 43 1.38 -8.14 -5.64
N LEU A 44 0.07 -7.91 -5.84
CA LEU A 44 -0.47 -6.57 -6.06
C LEU A 44 -0.23 -5.65 -4.85
N TYR A 45 -0.35 -6.19 -3.63
CA TYR A 45 -0.08 -5.46 -2.40
C TYR A 45 1.40 -5.25 -2.14
N PHE A 46 2.25 -6.16 -2.63
CA PHE A 46 3.70 -5.93 -2.66
C PHE A 46 4.05 -4.75 -3.57
N ILE A 47 3.49 -4.71 -4.79
CA ILE A 47 3.69 -3.61 -5.74
C ILE A 47 3.23 -2.26 -5.14
N LEU A 48 2.12 -2.26 -4.42
CA LEU A 48 1.62 -1.07 -3.71
C LEU A 48 2.70 -0.41 -2.84
N VAL A 49 3.45 -1.20 -2.06
CA VAL A 49 4.53 -0.69 -1.20
C VAL A 49 5.61 0.02 -2.03
N PHE A 50 5.93 -0.51 -3.22
CA PHE A 50 6.89 0.12 -4.14
C PHE A 50 6.36 1.39 -4.78
N ILE A 51 5.09 1.44 -5.16
CA ILE A 51 4.50 2.61 -5.82
C ILE A 51 4.26 3.73 -4.80
N ALA A 52 3.92 3.39 -3.55
CA ALA A 52 3.62 4.33 -2.48
C ALA A 52 4.78 5.30 -2.17
N GLN A 53 6.03 4.87 -2.33
CA GLN A 53 7.22 5.69 -2.05
C GLN A 53 7.65 6.61 -3.20
N THR A 54 7.12 6.40 -4.40
CA THR A 54 7.59 7.09 -5.62
C THR A 54 7.56 8.62 -5.57
N PRO A 55 6.61 9.29 -4.88
CA PRO A 55 6.66 10.75 -4.73
C PRO A 55 7.91 11.21 -3.95
N PHE A 56 8.34 10.43 -2.96
CA PHE A 56 9.52 10.73 -2.15
C PHE A 56 10.82 10.47 -2.94
N ASP A 57 10.88 9.41 -3.76
CA ASP A 57 12.03 9.17 -4.65
C ASP A 57 12.19 10.28 -5.70
N ALA A 58 11.06 10.80 -6.22
CA ALA A 58 11.07 11.87 -7.22
C ALA A 58 11.50 13.23 -6.63
N GLU A 59 11.23 13.46 -5.34
CA GLU A 59 11.68 14.63 -4.60
C GLU A 59 13.20 14.66 -4.41
N VAL A 60 13.81 13.51 -4.12
CA VAL A 60 15.27 13.36 -3.91
C VAL A 60 16.06 13.43 -5.22
N ASN A 61 15.56 12.81 -6.30
CA ASN A 61 16.30 12.69 -7.56
C ASN A 61 16.26 13.94 -8.47
N LYS A 62 15.47 14.97 -8.14
CA LYS A 62 15.35 16.20 -8.94
C LYS A 62 15.69 17.43 -8.09
N LYS A 63 15.86 18.60 -8.73
CA LYS A 63 15.70 19.94 -8.13
C LYS A 63 14.26 20.16 -7.54
N GLY A 64 13.60 19.10 -7.05
CA GLY A 64 12.26 19.08 -6.52
C GLY A 64 12.17 19.78 -5.17
N GLN A 65 13.21 19.70 -4.34
CA GLN A 65 13.31 20.53 -3.14
C GLN A 65 13.14 22.02 -3.45
N THR A 66 13.73 22.50 -4.56
CA THR A 66 13.57 23.91 -4.97
C THR A 66 12.13 24.19 -5.41
N LEU A 67 11.45 23.26 -6.10
CA LEU A 67 10.07 23.47 -6.57
C LEU A 67 9.03 23.43 -5.43
N PHE A 68 9.20 22.54 -4.45
CA PHE A 68 8.30 22.44 -3.30
C PHE A 68 8.47 23.61 -2.33
N VAL A 69 9.69 24.16 -2.20
CA VAL A 69 10.01 25.35 -1.38
C VAL A 69 9.51 26.66 -2.02
N ILE A 70 9.45 26.76 -3.35
CA ILE A 70 8.94 27.96 -4.04
C ILE A 70 7.40 28.07 -3.95
N LEU A 71 6.69 26.97 -3.67
CA LEU A 71 5.25 27.00 -3.50
C LEU A 71 4.88 27.60 -2.12
N PRO A 72 4.20 28.75 -2.06
CA PRO A 72 3.77 29.36 -0.80
C PRO A 72 2.56 28.58 -0.25
N ALA A 73 2.80 27.39 0.28
CA ALA A 73 1.75 26.57 0.87
C ALA A 73 2.15 26.07 2.25
N LYS A 74 1.14 25.86 3.09
CA LYS A 74 1.32 25.32 4.43
C LYS A 74 1.81 23.88 4.32
N VAL A 75 2.71 23.44 5.21
CA VAL A 75 3.13 22.04 5.38
C VAL A 75 1.97 21.05 5.28
N LYS A 76 0.84 21.39 5.89
CA LYS A 76 -0.38 20.57 5.88
C LYS A 76 -0.90 20.28 4.46
N ASP A 77 -0.80 21.23 3.53
CA ASP A 77 -1.24 21.07 2.14
C ASP A 77 -0.29 20.13 1.36
N MET A 78 1.02 20.22 1.61
CA MET A 78 2.00 19.29 1.03
C MET A 78 1.78 17.87 1.53
N VAL A 79 1.64 17.69 2.85
CA VAL A 79 1.37 16.38 3.46
C VAL A 79 0.04 15.82 2.93
N LEU A 80 -1.01 16.64 2.87
CA LEU A 80 -2.30 16.23 2.32
C LEU A 80 -2.17 15.75 0.86
N GLY A 81 -1.38 16.44 0.02
CA GLY A 81 -1.12 16.01 -1.36
C GLY A 81 -0.56 14.59 -1.44
N ARG A 82 0.44 14.25 -0.61
CA ARG A 82 1.03 12.90 -0.59
C ARG A 82 0.05 11.85 -0.09
N TYR A 83 -0.75 12.15 0.93
CA TYR A 83 -1.77 11.21 1.42
C TYR A 83 -2.90 11.00 0.41
N LEU A 84 -3.26 12.03 -0.37
CA LEU A 84 -4.21 11.88 -1.47
C LEU A 84 -3.63 10.98 -2.58
N TYR A 85 -2.34 11.14 -2.91
CA TYR A 85 -1.65 10.22 -3.82
C TYR A 85 -1.68 8.79 -3.27
N LEU A 86 -1.27 8.58 -2.01
CA LEU A 86 -1.30 7.25 -1.38
C LEU A 86 -2.70 6.64 -1.40
N SER A 87 -3.71 7.41 -1.03
CA SER A 87 -5.11 6.95 -0.98
C SER A 87 -5.63 6.58 -2.37
N SER A 88 -5.22 7.32 -3.41
CA SER A 88 -5.60 7.01 -4.80
C SER A 88 -4.99 5.71 -5.29
N ILE A 89 -3.70 5.46 -4.99
CA ILE A 89 -3.02 4.22 -5.36
C ILE A 89 -3.56 3.04 -4.55
N LEU A 90 -3.79 3.22 -3.24
CA LEU A 90 -4.45 2.23 -2.40
C LEU A 90 -5.81 1.84 -2.98
N GLY A 91 -6.66 2.82 -3.27
CA GLY A 91 -7.98 2.57 -3.85
C GLY A 91 -7.90 1.78 -5.16
N LEU A 92 -6.97 2.17 -6.06
CA LEU A 92 -6.75 1.45 -7.32
C LEU A 92 -6.34 0.00 -7.08
N VAL A 93 -5.35 -0.24 -6.21
CA VAL A 93 -4.85 -1.61 -5.92
C VAL A 93 -5.93 -2.47 -5.28
N TRP A 94 -6.69 -1.93 -4.33
CA TRP A 94 -7.82 -2.64 -3.71
C TRP A 94 -8.91 -2.99 -4.71
N VAL A 95 -9.23 -2.10 -5.65
CA VAL A 95 -10.19 -2.38 -6.74
C VAL A 95 -9.67 -3.49 -7.67
N LEU A 96 -8.39 -3.44 -8.06
CA LEU A 96 -7.77 -4.48 -8.87
C LEU A 96 -7.77 -5.83 -8.15
N ALA A 97 -7.39 -5.86 -6.88
CA ALA A 97 -7.39 -7.07 -6.06
C ALA A 97 -8.80 -7.63 -5.88
N ALA A 98 -9.80 -6.79 -5.61
CA ALA A 98 -11.20 -7.20 -5.53
C ALA A 98 -11.70 -7.79 -6.86
N GLY A 99 -11.37 -7.15 -7.99
CA GLY A 99 -11.69 -7.67 -9.33
C GLY A 99 -11.04 -9.02 -9.60
N ALA A 100 -9.76 -9.18 -9.25
CA ALA A 100 -9.04 -10.45 -9.38
C ALA A 100 -9.67 -11.55 -8.53
N VAL A 101 -9.98 -11.27 -7.26
CA VAL A 101 -10.64 -12.22 -6.35
C VAL A 101 -12.02 -12.63 -6.89
N LEU A 102 -12.82 -11.68 -7.39
CA LEU A 102 -14.13 -11.98 -7.96
C LEU A 102 -14.03 -12.90 -9.19
N TYR A 103 -13.08 -12.61 -10.08
CA TYR A 103 -12.79 -13.45 -11.25
C TYR A 103 -12.36 -14.87 -10.84
N LEU A 104 -11.40 -14.98 -9.92
CA LEU A 104 -10.89 -16.26 -9.43
C LEU A 104 -11.98 -17.07 -8.73
N LYS A 105 -12.84 -16.41 -7.96
CA LYS A 105 -13.98 -17.07 -7.28
C LYS A 105 -15.03 -17.55 -8.29
N GLY A 106 -15.31 -16.78 -9.33
CA GLY A 106 -16.24 -17.18 -10.39
C GLY A 106 -15.79 -18.44 -11.14
N ASN A 107 -14.48 -18.66 -11.23
CA ASN A 107 -13.87 -19.82 -11.88
C ASN A 107 -13.53 -20.98 -10.91
N GLY A 108 -13.86 -20.85 -9.62
CA GLY A 108 -13.53 -21.87 -8.61
C GLY A 108 -12.03 -22.01 -8.30
N LEU A 109 -11.22 -21.00 -8.64
CA LEU A 109 -9.75 -20.99 -8.50
C LEU A 109 -9.26 -20.42 -7.16
N ILE A 110 -10.18 -19.95 -6.31
CA ILE A 110 -9.88 -19.44 -4.98
C ILE A 110 -10.97 -19.85 -3.99
N THR A 111 -10.57 -20.26 -2.79
CA THR A 111 -11.50 -20.68 -1.74
C THR A 111 -11.90 -19.50 -0.82
N PRO A 112 -13.00 -19.61 -0.05
CA PRO A 112 -13.37 -18.60 0.94
C PRO A 112 -12.26 -18.27 1.98
N PRO A 113 -11.53 -19.22 2.58
CA PRO A 113 -10.44 -18.89 3.51
C PRO A 113 -9.26 -18.19 2.81
N GLU A 114 -8.93 -18.58 1.58
CA GLU A 114 -7.93 -17.89 0.75
C GLU A 114 -8.32 -16.44 0.44
N THR A 115 -9.62 -16.18 0.25
CA THR A 115 -10.12 -14.81 0.10
C THR A 115 -9.86 -13.97 1.35
N LEU A 116 -10.00 -14.56 2.55
CA LEU A 116 -9.69 -13.87 3.80
C LEU A 116 -8.20 -13.55 3.94
N ILE A 117 -7.33 -14.48 3.51
CA ILE A 117 -5.88 -14.25 3.46
C ILE A 117 -5.57 -13.03 2.60
N VAL A 118 -6.11 -12.97 1.39
CA VAL A 118 -5.89 -11.85 0.46
C VAL A 118 -6.32 -10.52 1.09
N ILE A 119 -7.49 -10.47 1.73
CA ILE A 119 -7.98 -9.26 2.42
C ILE A 119 -7.06 -8.88 3.58
N PHE A 120 -6.62 -9.87 4.36
CA PHE A 120 -5.70 -9.65 5.47
C PHE A 120 -4.34 -9.12 5.01
N THR A 121 -3.76 -9.70 3.95
CA THR A 121 -2.52 -9.19 3.34
C THR A 121 -2.70 -7.75 2.87
N GLY A 122 -3.81 -7.43 2.20
CA GLY A 122 -4.09 -6.08 1.75
C GLY A 122 -4.18 -5.08 2.90
N ALA A 123 -4.80 -5.47 4.02
CA ALA A 123 -4.90 -4.65 5.22
C ALA A 123 -3.51 -4.36 5.81
N VAL A 124 -2.69 -5.40 5.99
CA VAL A 124 -1.32 -5.28 6.51
C VAL A 124 -0.46 -4.39 5.60
N ALA A 125 -0.52 -4.59 4.29
CA ALA A 125 0.22 -3.77 3.33
C ALA A 125 -0.21 -2.29 3.36
N SER A 126 -1.52 -2.02 3.50
CA SER A 126 -2.04 -0.67 3.62
C SER A 126 -1.53 0.02 4.88
N ILE A 127 -1.57 -0.67 6.02
CA ILE A 127 -1.05 -0.17 7.30
C ILE A 127 0.45 0.11 7.20
N ILE A 128 1.21 -0.79 6.57
CA ILE A 128 2.64 -0.60 6.31
C ILE A 128 2.89 0.69 5.52
N CYS A 129 2.14 0.93 4.44
CA CYS A 129 2.30 2.14 3.65
C CYS A 129 2.00 3.40 4.49
N PHE A 130 0.96 3.35 5.33
CA PHE A 130 0.67 4.45 6.25
C PHE A 130 1.77 4.65 7.30
N ILE A 131 2.41 3.61 7.81
CA ILE A 131 3.52 3.75 8.77
C ILE A 131 4.78 4.30 8.08
N GLN A 132 5.01 3.96 6.81
CA GLN A 132 6.18 4.42 6.05
C GLN A 132 6.20 5.94 5.85
N TYR A 133 5.04 6.56 5.58
CA TYR A 133 4.94 7.99 5.28
C TYR A 133 5.50 8.92 6.38
N PRO A 134 5.09 8.85 7.66
CA PRO A 134 5.64 9.68 8.73
C PRO A 134 7.13 9.41 8.95
N LEU A 135 7.58 8.18 8.69
CA LEU A 135 8.98 7.80 8.83
C LEU A 135 9.84 8.36 7.69
N PHE A 136 9.31 8.41 6.45
CA PHE A 136 9.95 9.12 5.35
C PHE A 136 10.08 10.62 5.63
N TYR A 137 9.07 11.24 6.24
CA TYR A 137 9.17 12.63 6.68
C TYR A 137 10.19 12.84 7.81
N LYS A 138 10.28 11.90 8.77
CA LYS A 138 11.19 12.02 9.92
C LYS A 138 12.65 11.82 9.55
N PHE A 139 12.97 10.75 8.85
CA PHE A 139 14.36 10.32 8.60
C PHE A 139 14.89 10.74 7.24
N GLY A 140 14.01 11.17 6.33
CA GLY A 140 14.35 11.32 4.92
C GLY A 140 14.47 9.96 4.22
N LEU A 141 14.30 9.97 2.91
CA LEU A 141 14.21 8.76 2.10
C LEU A 141 15.51 7.92 2.13
N GLU A 142 16.69 8.53 2.07
CA GLU A 142 17.96 7.79 1.99
C GLU A 142 18.28 6.99 3.25
N LYS A 143 18.06 7.57 4.45
CA LYS A 143 18.26 6.87 5.73
C LYS A 143 17.15 5.85 6.00
N ALA A 144 15.97 6.06 5.42
CA ALA A 144 14.85 5.14 5.53
C ALA A 144 15.00 3.91 4.61
N LYS A 145 15.59 4.02 3.42
CA LYS A 145 15.57 2.96 2.39
C LYS A 145 15.90 1.53 2.87
N ILE A 146 16.90 1.33 3.73
CA ILE A 146 17.30 -0.05 4.10
C ILE A 146 16.32 -0.68 5.10
N VAL A 147 15.94 0.05 6.16
CA VAL A 147 15.10 -0.48 7.26
C VAL A 147 13.60 -0.33 6.97
N LEU A 148 13.22 0.74 6.27
CA LEU A 148 11.82 1.14 6.08
C LEU A 148 11.20 0.70 4.76
N PHE A 149 12.01 0.23 3.81
CA PHE A 149 11.51 -0.24 2.52
C PHE A 149 11.74 -1.73 2.32
N THR A 150 12.97 -2.24 2.51
CA THR A 150 13.27 -3.65 2.25
C THR A 150 12.51 -4.61 3.16
N MET A 151 12.44 -4.32 4.46
CA MET A 151 11.73 -5.19 5.41
C MET A 151 10.22 -5.22 5.18
N PRO A 152 9.51 -4.07 5.07
CA PRO A 152 8.06 -4.12 4.91
C PRO A 152 7.62 -4.66 3.54
N ALA A 153 8.41 -4.44 2.49
CA ALA A 153 8.19 -5.07 1.20
C ALA A 153 8.34 -6.60 1.28
N MET A 154 9.38 -7.11 1.95
CA MET A 154 9.55 -8.55 2.14
C MET A 154 8.43 -9.17 2.98
N ILE A 155 7.98 -8.48 4.04
CA ILE A 155 6.86 -8.92 4.87
C ILE A 155 5.59 -9.04 4.03
N THR A 156 5.24 -8.01 3.24
CA THR A 156 4.03 -8.04 2.40
C THR A 156 4.10 -9.09 1.29
N PHE A 157 5.29 -9.38 0.76
CA PHE A 157 5.49 -10.42 -0.24
C PHE A 157 5.35 -11.83 0.33
N MET A 158 5.92 -12.10 1.51
CA MET A 158 5.88 -13.43 2.13
C MET A 158 4.58 -13.73 2.86
N LEU A 159 3.85 -12.69 3.29
CA LEU A 159 2.64 -12.83 4.11
C LEU A 159 1.62 -13.84 3.53
N PRO A 160 1.22 -13.75 2.24
CA PRO A 160 0.19 -14.65 1.68
C PRO A 160 0.61 -16.11 1.79
N MET A 161 1.86 -16.42 1.42
CA MET A 161 2.43 -17.77 1.46
C MET A 161 2.48 -18.32 2.89
N LEU A 162 2.91 -17.50 3.86
CA LEU A 162 2.97 -17.92 5.26
C LEU A 162 1.58 -18.19 5.83
N THR A 163 0.61 -17.32 5.54
CA THR A 163 -0.76 -17.48 6.04
C THR A 163 -1.51 -18.64 5.40
N GLU A 164 -1.26 -18.92 4.11
CA GLU A 164 -1.80 -20.08 3.40
C GLU A 164 -1.30 -21.38 4.03
N ARG A 165 0.01 -21.47 4.32
CA ARG A 165 0.61 -22.63 4.98
C ARG A 165 0.08 -22.86 6.40
N MET A 166 -0.13 -21.80 7.18
CA MET A 166 -0.70 -21.94 8.53
C MET A 166 -2.15 -22.43 8.55
N LEU A 167 -2.89 -22.19 7.47
CA LEU A 167 -4.26 -22.68 7.31
C LEU A 167 -4.30 -24.15 6.90
N THR A 168 -3.37 -24.60 6.05
CA THR A 168 -3.25 -26.02 5.68
C THR A 168 -2.79 -26.90 6.84
N ASP A 169 -1.95 -26.37 7.73
CA ASP A 169 -1.40 -27.12 8.88
C ASP A 169 -2.37 -27.20 10.08
N GLY A 170 -3.64 -26.78 9.92
CA GLY A 170 -4.69 -26.96 10.91
C GLY A 170 -4.76 -25.90 12.02
N GLY A 171 -3.71 -25.09 12.21
CA GLY A 171 -3.58 -24.15 13.32
C GLY A 171 -4.59 -23.00 13.35
N ALA A 172 -5.17 -22.63 12.21
CA ALA A 172 -6.09 -21.49 12.07
C ALA A 172 -7.47 -21.85 11.48
N VAL A 173 -7.83 -23.13 11.43
CA VAL A 173 -9.06 -23.61 10.74
C VAL A 173 -10.34 -23.13 11.44
N LEU A 174 -10.38 -23.11 12.77
CA LEU A 174 -11.54 -22.62 13.51
C LEU A 174 -11.75 -21.11 13.34
N LEU A 175 -10.65 -20.36 13.35
CA LEU A 175 -10.63 -18.90 13.23
C LEU A 175 -11.05 -18.49 11.81
N SER A 176 -10.53 -19.16 10.79
CA SER A 176 -10.94 -18.94 9.40
C SER A 176 -12.41 -19.29 9.17
N LYS A 177 -12.93 -20.38 9.76
CA LYS A 177 -14.36 -20.73 9.66
C LYS A 177 -15.25 -19.63 10.25
N TYR A 178 -14.95 -19.17 11.46
CA TYR A 178 -15.71 -18.09 12.12
C TYR A 178 -15.68 -16.77 11.32
N LEU A 179 -14.53 -16.41 10.75
CA LEU A 179 -14.38 -15.24 9.89
C LEU A 179 -15.11 -15.39 8.55
N THR A 180 -15.19 -16.63 8.04
CA THR A 180 -15.89 -16.95 6.78
C THR A 180 -17.41 -16.87 6.95
N ASP A 181 -17.92 -17.17 8.13
CA ASP A 181 -19.34 -17.03 8.46
C ASP A 181 -19.72 -15.55 8.68
N ASN A 182 -18.80 -14.75 9.21
CA ASN A 182 -18.99 -13.32 9.49
C ASN A 182 -18.23 -12.38 8.53
N LYS A 183 -18.19 -12.74 7.23
CA LYS A 183 -17.43 -12.01 6.19
C LYS A 183 -17.68 -10.49 6.17
N VAL A 184 -18.94 -10.07 6.33
CA VAL A 184 -19.30 -8.64 6.30
C VAL A 184 -18.67 -7.91 7.48
N VAL A 185 -18.77 -8.49 8.68
CA VAL A 185 -18.19 -7.91 9.91
C VAL A 185 -16.67 -7.80 9.76
N PHE A 186 -16.01 -8.85 9.28
CA PHE A 186 -14.57 -8.83 9.05
C PHE A 186 -14.15 -7.74 8.05
N ALA A 187 -14.85 -7.65 6.90
CA ALA A 187 -14.57 -6.62 5.90
C ALA A 187 -14.75 -5.20 6.47
N THR A 188 -15.83 -4.96 7.22
CA THR A 188 -16.06 -3.65 7.87
C THR A 188 -14.97 -3.32 8.88
N LEU A 189 -14.53 -4.29 9.68
CA LEU A 189 -13.45 -4.11 10.65
C LEU A 189 -12.14 -3.73 9.94
N VAL A 190 -11.78 -4.43 8.87
CA VAL A 190 -10.59 -4.14 8.06
C VAL A 190 -10.63 -2.70 7.53
N ILE A 191 -11.77 -2.27 6.97
CA ILE A 191 -11.94 -0.90 6.47
C ILE A 191 -11.74 0.12 7.59
N VAL A 192 -12.37 -0.09 8.75
CA VAL A 192 -12.25 0.81 9.91
C VAL A 192 -10.79 0.90 10.38
N VAL A 193 -10.10 -0.23 10.52
CA VAL A 193 -8.69 -0.27 10.96
C VAL A 193 -7.79 0.46 9.97
N VAL A 194 -7.97 0.22 8.66
CA VAL A 194 -7.18 0.87 7.61
C VAL A 194 -7.43 2.39 7.62
N LEU A 195 -8.68 2.84 7.73
CA LEU A 195 -9.01 4.27 7.80
C LEU A 195 -8.42 4.95 9.04
N LEU A 196 -8.57 4.34 10.22
CA LEU A 196 -7.98 4.84 11.46
C LEU A 196 -6.45 4.94 11.34
N SER A 197 -5.81 3.92 10.76
CA SER A 197 -4.35 3.93 10.55
C SER A 197 -3.91 5.08 9.63
N GLY A 198 -4.69 5.38 8.59
CA GLY A 198 -4.43 6.49 7.68
C GLY A 198 -4.60 7.86 8.35
N ILE A 199 -5.66 8.04 9.15
CA ILE A 199 -5.90 9.29 9.88
C ILE A 199 -4.78 9.55 10.90
N LEU A 200 -4.44 8.54 11.72
CA LEU A 200 -3.36 8.63 12.71
C LEU A 200 -2.03 8.96 12.04
N SER A 201 -1.74 8.26 10.94
CA SER A 201 -0.53 8.48 10.14
C SER A 201 -0.45 9.91 9.59
N TYR A 202 -1.55 10.45 9.05
CA TYR A 202 -1.60 11.83 8.55
C TYR A 202 -1.27 12.85 9.64
N HIS A 203 -1.86 12.68 10.83
CA HIS A 203 -1.60 13.57 11.96
C HIS A 203 -0.14 13.49 12.43
N LEU A 204 0.43 12.29 12.51
CA LEU A 204 1.84 12.07 12.82
C LEU A 204 2.75 12.76 11.80
N SER A 205 2.50 12.58 10.51
CA SER A 205 3.27 13.22 9.43
C SER A 205 3.22 14.75 9.50
N CYS A 206 2.04 15.32 9.76
CA CYS A 206 1.90 16.77 9.95
C CYS A 206 2.68 17.28 11.15
N LYS A 207 2.71 16.53 12.26
CA LYS A 207 3.46 16.89 13.47
C LYS A 207 4.97 16.85 13.21
N VAL A 208 5.46 15.76 12.63
CA VAL A 208 6.87 15.56 12.30
C VAL A 208 7.41 16.64 11.35
N CYS A 209 6.64 17.01 10.31
CA CYS A 209 7.10 18.06 9.40
C CYS A 209 7.16 19.44 10.07
N LYS A 210 6.22 19.76 10.95
CA LYS A 210 6.24 21.04 11.68
C LYS A 210 7.43 21.16 12.62
N GLU A 211 7.80 20.08 13.29
CA GLU A 211 8.95 20.04 14.21
C GLU A 211 10.30 20.20 13.49
N ARG A 212 10.35 20.03 12.15
CA ARG A 212 11.54 20.24 11.32
C ARG A 212 11.69 21.67 10.77
N GLU A 213 10.61 22.45 10.74
CA GLU A 213 10.63 23.83 10.23
C GLU A 213 10.93 24.89 11.31
N ILE A 214 11.00 24.47 12.58
CA ILE A 214 11.47 25.27 13.73
C ILE A 214 12.93 24.95 13.98
#